data_AF-C6HRX1-F1
#
_entry.id   AF-C6HRX1-F1
#
_cell.length_a   1.000
_cell.length_b   1.000
_cell.length_c   1.000
_cell.angle_alpha   90.00
_cell.angle_beta   90.00
_cell.angle_gamma   90.00
#
_symmetry.space_group_name_H-M   'P 1'
#
loop_
_entity.id
_entity.type
_entity.pdbx_description
1 polymer ?
#
loop_
_entity_poly.entity_id
_entity_poly.type
_entity_poly.pdbx_seq_one_letter_code
_entity_poly.pdbx_strand_id
1 'polypeptide(L)'
;MLQSTILLALASTSLASFAGNLNYRSPSHNHPALGISIPKVLKRSDPLVEYSVDNLEFTHGIASGDPYPNSVILWTRCAPSTDNVNESVASEGGGQLYDSVPIYGDSESNAPVSKAPVCVEYNVSPGKGFNQIADRGTVYTSSDIDFTVKVREKLLSLALVGKAGCDAEPDSTSHQVEASHLKPFTTYYYKFNVCGSEKSSPIGRAKTSPTEYDEVTDISLAVYSCSNFVNGYFNAYGNTARKDSVDYVVHLGDYIYELGGDGSSIGRKIYPQKTIYTLYEYRKRHATHKTDEDLLLSHQTFTWIPVWDDHGSSIFTMTTMVSFSLTSWPEVADNTYRDGSSLLRNIEGSFIVDGGVSVDQRKMNAVRAYFEWMPIRQVAMDDNLRIWRNFKIGNLLDLIMLDTRHYDRSITDLYLNSGYIRQIADDIGRSMMGPRQEYWFYESLKSSAKRQATWRVIGSQTVFSRVDELGSIGLGVNVDSWDGYRSNLNRTLKTLYENNIGNNIVIAGDSHAKWYLNSLLDEYHNDPARVRGTSMLIAVQQELQWSELYYRGYFELTLSHTRTDAKFFAIPDIKKRSPLEISMANFTVIAGENRLSRTNGSPSTNGQGVHNGALKKWEDSETNCPV
;
A
#
# COMPACT_ATOMS: atom_id res chain seq x y z
N MET A 1 6.13 -72.37 31.79
CA MET A 1 6.42 -73.02 30.50
C MET A 1 5.77 -72.20 29.41
N LEU A 2 6.59 -71.76 28.43
CA LEU A 2 6.29 -71.36 27.03
C LEU A 2 4.91 -70.72 26.74
N GLN A 3 4.78 -69.59 26.04
CA GLN A 3 5.56 -69.13 24.90
C GLN A 3 5.16 -67.69 24.55
N SER A 4 6.16 -66.83 24.36
CA SER A 4 6.06 -65.60 23.60
C SER A 4 5.67 -65.90 22.15
N THR A 5 4.75 -65.13 21.54
CA THR A 5 4.84 -64.71 20.12
C THR A 5 3.71 -63.75 19.72
N ILE A 6 4.14 -62.56 19.26
CA ILE A 6 3.52 -61.76 18.19
C ILE A 6 2.18 -61.07 18.53
N LEU A 7 2.28 -59.90 19.15
CA LEU A 7 1.34 -58.80 18.90
C LEU A 7 2.13 -57.55 18.53
N LEU A 8 2.88 -57.66 17.42
CA LEU A 8 3.47 -56.53 16.71
C LEU A 8 2.82 -56.51 15.31
N ALA A 9 2.58 -55.30 14.80
CA ALA A 9 1.98 -54.98 13.50
C ALA A 9 0.44 -54.99 13.46
N LEU A 10 -0.16 -53.91 13.98
CA LEU A 10 -1.25 -53.18 13.31
C LEU A 10 -1.34 -51.77 13.93
N ALA A 11 -0.18 -51.11 14.10
CA ALA A 11 -0.17 -49.65 14.07
C ALA A 11 -0.23 -49.30 12.57
N SER A 12 -1.43 -49.04 12.06
CA SER A 12 -1.58 -48.33 10.80
C SER A 12 -0.93 -46.96 10.99
N THR A 13 0.36 -46.87 10.68
CA THR A 13 1.05 -45.59 10.53
C THR A 13 0.39 -44.90 9.36
N SER A 14 -0.57 -44.03 9.64
CA SER A 14 -1.03 -43.06 8.66
C SER A 14 0.16 -42.14 8.39
N LEU A 15 0.91 -42.43 7.33
CA LEU A 15 1.90 -41.52 6.79
C LEU A 15 1.14 -40.33 6.20
N ALA A 16 1.10 -39.22 6.94
CA ALA A 16 0.73 -37.94 6.36
C ALA A 16 1.86 -37.54 5.40
N SER A 17 1.57 -37.54 4.10
CA SER A 17 2.49 -37.05 3.08
C SER A 17 2.41 -35.52 3.00
N PHE A 18 3.58 -34.86 3.09
CA PHE A 18 3.78 -33.41 3.01
C PHE A 18 3.44 -32.80 1.62
N ALA A 19 2.91 -33.60 0.68
CA ALA A 19 2.41 -33.13 -0.61
C ALA A 19 1.03 -32.42 -0.53
N GLY A 20 0.51 -32.19 0.69
CA GLY A 20 -0.84 -31.72 0.95
C GLY A 20 -1.02 -30.22 1.20
N ASN A 21 0.04 -29.41 1.17
CA ASN A 21 -0.10 -27.96 1.41
C ASN A 21 -0.80 -27.27 0.22
N LEU A 22 -1.88 -26.53 0.52
CA LEU A 22 -2.74 -25.83 -0.45
C LEU A 22 -1.97 -24.80 -1.31
N ASN A 23 -0.87 -24.22 -0.81
CA ASN A 23 -0.03 -23.29 -1.56
C ASN A 23 0.68 -23.92 -2.77
N TYR A 24 0.75 -25.25 -2.82
CA TYR A 24 1.41 -25.99 -3.91
C TYR A 24 0.45 -26.65 -4.89
N ARG A 25 -0.85 -26.63 -4.58
CA ARG A 25 -1.85 -27.13 -5.50
C ARG A 25 -2.14 -26.07 -6.54
N SER A 26 -2.40 -26.51 -7.76
CA SER A 26 -2.91 -25.62 -8.78
C SER A 26 -4.19 -24.93 -8.27
N PRO A 27 -4.34 -23.61 -8.46
CA PRO A 27 -5.60 -22.91 -8.19
C PRO A 27 -6.80 -23.50 -8.95
N SER A 28 -6.53 -24.30 -10.00
CA SER A 28 -7.51 -25.05 -10.74
C SER A 28 -7.27 -26.55 -10.60
N HIS A 29 -8.25 -27.28 -10.04
CA HIS A 29 -8.21 -28.74 -9.94
C HIS A 29 -8.00 -29.47 -11.28
N ASN A 30 -8.41 -28.85 -12.39
CA ASN A 30 -8.28 -29.40 -13.74
C ASN A 30 -6.91 -29.12 -14.39
N HIS A 31 -6.06 -28.28 -13.78
CA HIS A 31 -4.78 -27.85 -14.34
C HIS A 31 -3.65 -28.05 -13.32
N PRO A 32 -3.40 -29.28 -12.83
CA PRO A 32 -2.43 -29.56 -11.76
C PRO A 32 -1.01 -29.06 -12.05
N ALA A 33 -0.65 -28.86 -13.33
CA ALA A 33 0.63 -28.30 -13.77
C ALA A 33 0.84 -26.81 -13.41
N LEU A 34 -0.22 -26.06 -13.07
CA LEU A 34 -0.10 -24.67 -12.57
C LEU A 34 0.19 -24.61 -11.06
N GLY A 35 0.16 -25.75 -10.37
CA GLY A 35 0.61 -25.84 -8.98
C GLY A 35 2.12 -25.67 -8.87
N ILE A 36 2.58 -25.11 -7.76
CA ILE A 36 4.01 -24.99 -7.50
C ILE A 36 4.59 -26.41 -7.39
N SER A 37 5.51 -26.75 -8.29
CA SER A 37 6.12 -28.08 -8.36
C SER A 37 6.88 -28.43 -7.07
N ILE A 38 6.29 -29.26 -6.22
CA ILE A 38 6.87 -29.73 -4.94
C ILE A 38 8.32 -30.24 -5.08
N PRO A 39 8.69 -31.07 -6.07
CA PRO A 39 10.08 -31.51 -6.21
C PRO A 39 11.05 -30.37 -6.56
N LYS A 40 10.57 -29.33 -7.25
CA LYS A 40 11.38 -28.12 -7.53
C LYS A 40 11.54 -27.28 -6.26
N VAL A 41 10.52 -27.22 -5.39
CA VAL A 41 10.57 -26.53 -4.09
C VAL A 41 11.48 -27.24 -3.10
N LEU A 42 11.38 -28.57 -2.98
CA LEU A 42 12.29 -29.35 -2.14
C LEU A 42 13.73 -29.29 -2.66
N LYS A 43 13.92 -29.26 -3.99
CA LYS A 43 15.24 -28.99 -4.61
C LYS A 43 15.67 -27.52 -4.47
N ARG A 44 14.82 -26.63 -3.95
CA ARG A 44 15.07 -25.20 -3.68
C ARG A 44 15.40 -24.90 -2.21
N SER A 45 15.46 -25.90 -1.34
CA SER A 45 15.96 -25.75 0.03
C SER A 45 17.13 -26.70 0.21
N ASP A 46 18.31 -26.17 0.51
CA ASP A 46 19.48 -26.99 0.86
C ASP A 46 19.76 -26.83 2.35
N PRO A 47 19.22 -27.72 3.22
CA PRO A 47 19.40 -27.61 4.66
C PRO A 47 20.83 -27.92 5.11
N LEU A 48 21.73 -28.31 4.18
CA LEU A 48 23.14 -28.60 4.48
C LEU A 48 24.05 -27.38 4.37
N VAL A 49 23.52 -26.24 3.89
CA VAL A 49 24.26 -24.99 3.75
C VAL A 49 23.66 -23.96 4.71
N GLU A 50 24.45 -23.46 5.66
CA GLU A 50 24.04 -22.42 6.60
C GLU A 50 24.81 -21.12 6.34
N TYR A 51 24.14 -19.98 6.53
CA TYR A 51 24.80 -18.69 6.52
C TYR A 51 25.51 -18.44 7.86
N SER A 52 26.75 -17.96 7.79
CA SER A 52 27.41 -17.40 8.98
C SER A 52 26.65 -16.16 9.46
N VAL A 53 26.45 -16.04 10.77
CA VAL A 53 25.81 -14.89 11.43
C VAL A 53 26.49 -13.57 11.03
N ASP A 54 27.82 -13.57 10.94
CA ASP A 54 28.59 -12.38 10.58
C ASP A 54 28.23 -11.87 9.19
N ASN A 55 27.80 -12.77 8.31
CA ASN A 55 27.41 -12.43 6.95
C ASN A 55 25.96 -11.95 6.86
N LEU A 56 25.09 -12.02 7.87
CA LEU A 56 23.67 -11.68 7.73
C LEU A 56 23.33 -10.27 8.21
N GLU A 57 22.68 -9.42 7.43
CA GLU A 57 22.36 -8.03 7.79
C GLU A 57 20.88 -7.68 7.64
N PHE A 58 20.36 -6.82 8.52
CA PHE A 58 19.01 -6.25 8.42
C PHE A 58 18.99 -5.03 7.50
N THR A 59 19.13 -5.26 6.20
CA THR A 59 19.55 -4.23 5.23
C THR A 59 18.53 -3.12 4.96
N HIS A 60 17.24 -3.36 5.20
CA HIS A 60 16.16 -2.41 4.90
C HIS A 60 15.30 -2.11 6.13
N GLY A 61 15.90 -2.18 7.31
CA GLY A 61 15.23 -1.90 8.58
C GLY A 61 14.06 -2.85 8.84
N ILE A 62 12.99 -2.30 9.39
CA ILE A 62 11.83 -3.03 9.85
C ILE A 62 10.56 -2.24 9.58
N ALA A 63 9.41 -2.92 9.54
CA ALA A 63 8.12 -2.28 9.40
C ALA A 63 7.04 -3.07 10.16
N SER A 64 5.95 -2.39 10.53
CA SER A 64 4.73 -3.06 10.98
C SER A 64 3.51 -2.56 10.22
N GLY A 65 2.48 -3.38 10.11
CA GLY A 65 1.30 -3.01 9.34
C GLY A 65 0.09 -3.90 9.57
N ASP A 66 -1.02 -3.49 8.95
CA ASP A 66 -2.34 -4.07 9.07
C ASP A 66 -2.68 -4.39 10.55
N PRO A 67 -2.98 -3.40 11.39
CA PRO A 67 -3.28 -3.65 12.79
C PRO A 67 -4.64 -4.33 12.96
N TYR A 68 -4.70 -5.37 13.80
CA TYR A 68 -5.93 -5.96 14.33
C TYR A 68 -5.93 -5.87 15.86
N PRO A 69 -7.06 -6.20 16.53
CA PRO A 69 -7.17 -5.98 17.95
C PRO A 69 -6.16 -6.77 18.77
N ASN A 70 -5.87 -7.98 18.33
CA ASN A 70 -4.99 -8.90 19.04
C ASN A 70 -3.71 -9.22 18.27
N SER A 71 -3.45 -8.53 17.16
CA SER A 71 -2.35 -8.90 16.29
C SER A 71 -1.89 -7.80 15.32
N VAL A 72 -0.65 -7.91 14.85
CA VAL A 72 -0.04 -6.98 13.89
C VAL A 72 0.99 -7.69 13.02
N ILE A 73 1.10 -7.28 11.75
CA ILE A 73 2.17 -7.77 10.87
C ILE A 73 3.47 -7.09 11.23
N LEU A 74 4.53 -7.89 11.38
CA LEU A 74 5.90 -7.41 11.48
C LEU A 74 6.67 -7.82 10.22
N TRP A 75 7.57 -6.95 9.77
CA TRP A 75 8.34 -7.14 8.54
C TRP A 75 9.79 -6.73 8.73
N THR A 76 10.71 -7.47 8.11
CA THR A 76 12.11 -7.07 7.92
C THR A 76 12.71 -7.79 6.73
N ARG A 77 13.97 -7.49 6.38
CA ARG A 77 14.76 -8.23 5.39
C ARG A 77 16.12 -8.56 5.98
N CYS A 78 16.37 -9.84 6.25
CA CYS A 78 17.62 -10.34 6.84
C CYS A 78 18.42 -11.11 5.79
N ALA A 79 19.28 -10.38 5.07
CA ALA A 79 19.96 -10.90 3.88
C ALA A 79 21.45 -11.08 4.12
N PRO A 80 22.10 -12.06 3.48
CA PRO A 80 23.55 -12.13 3.45
C PRO A 80 24.14 -10.84 2.81
N SER A 81 25.12 -10.28 3.49
CA SER A 81 25.96 -9.14 3.17
C SER A 81 26.77 -9.39 1.89
N THR A 82 27.37 -8.31 1.39
CA THR A 82 27.69 -7.90 0.01
C THR A 82 28.67 -8.75 -0.84
N ASP A 83 28.81 -10.06 -0.66
CA ASP A 83 29.83 -10.84 -1.41
C ASP A 83 29.61 -10.89 -2.95
N ASN A 84 28.49 -10.40 -3.46
CA ASN A 84 28.24 -10.24 -4.90
C ASN A 84 28.41 -8.79 -5.42
N VAL A 85 28.99 -7.88 -4.61
CA VAL A 85 29.26 -6.47 -4.99
C VAL A 85 30.62 -6.30 -5.69
N ASN A 86 31.31 -7.38 -6.03
CA ASN A 86 32.57 -7.31 -6.78
C ASN A 86 32.40 -7.03 -8.29
N GLU A 87 31.18 -6.93 -8.82
CA GLU A 87 30.97 -6.31 -10.14
C GLU A 87 30.83 -4.78 -10.00
N SER A 88 31.97 -4.11 -10.19
CA SER A 88 32.00 -2.68 -10.46
C SER A 88 31.37 -2.41 -11.82
N VAL A 89 30.16 -1.86 -11.85
CA VAL A 89 29.69 -1.18 -13.06
C VAL A 89 30.40 0.16 -13.08
N ALA A 90 31.38 0.31 -13.99
CA ALA A 90 32.17 1.52 -14.11
C ALA A 90 31.28 2.77 -14.16
N SER A 91 31.35 3.61 -13.14
CA SER A 91 30.87 4.98 -13.23
C SER A 91 31.90 5.79 -14.01
N GLU A 92 31.53 6.34 -15.16
CA GLU A 92 32.25 7.50 -15.69
C GLU A 92 32.09 8.64 -14.68
N GLY A 93 33.06 8.78 -13.76
CA GLY A 93 33.00 9.79 -12.70
C GLY A 93 33.71 9.47 -11.38
N GLY A 94 34.33 8.29 -11.20
CA GLY A 94 35.28 8.07 -10.11
C GLY A 94 34.70 8.00 -8.68
N GLY A 95 33.42 7.66 -8.52
CA GLY A 95 32.83 7.34 -7.22
C GLY A 95 32.54 5.84 -7.08
N GLN A 96 33.05 5.20 -6.04
CA GLN A 96 32.75 3.80 -5.74
C GLN A 96 31.29 3.71 -5.24
N LEU A 97 30.37 3.22 -6.07
CA LEU A 97 28.99 2.95 -5.71
C LEU A 97 28.83 1.45 -5.48
N TYR A 98 28.52 1.07 -4.24
CA TYR A 98 28.13 -0.29 -3.88
C TYR A 98 26.75 -0.59 -4.48
N ASP A 99 26.57 -1.73 -5.15
CA ASP A 99 25.23 -2.26 -5.46
C ASP A 99 24.55 -2.51 -4.10
N SER A 100 23.49 -1.76 -3.80
CA SER A 100 23.12 -1.54 -2.41
C SER A 100 22.67 -2.80 -1.68
N VAL A 101 22.21 -3.84 -2.36
CA VAL A 101 22.17 -5.22 -1.84
C VAL A 101 22.07 -6.22 -3.00
N PRO A 102 22.77 -7.38 -2.98
CA PRO A 102 22.47 -8.46 -3.91
C PRO A 102 21.02 -8.93 -3.76
N ILE A 103 20.30 -8.89 -4.88
CA ILE A 103 19.02 -9.55 -5.05
C ILE A 103 19.34 -10.78 -5.91
N TYR A 104 18.80 -11.94 -5.55
CA TYR A 104 19.07 -13.17 -6.30
C TYR A 104 18.00 -13.29 -7.38
N GLY A 105 18.43 -13.40 -8.63
CA GLY A 105 17.56 -13.54 -9.80
C GLY A 105 17.82 -14.86 -10.53
N ASP A 106 16.81 -15.39 -11.21
CA ASP A 106 16.92 -16.60 -12.03
C ASP A 106 17.50 -16.29 -13.44
N SER A 107 17.65 -15.03 -13.85
CA SER A 107 17.90 -14.69 -15.26
C SER A 107 18.87 -13.55 -15.59
N GLU A 108 19.40 -12.78 -14.63
CA GLU A 108 20.52 -11.86 -14.91
C GLU A 108 21.44 -11.75 -13.68
N SER A 109 22.75 -11.83 -13.93
CA SER A 109 23.87 -12.15 -13.02
C SER A 109 24.00 -13.65 -12.72
N ASN A 110 25.18 -14.22 -13.05
CA ASN A 110 25.56 -15.63 -12.86
C ASN A 110 25.66 -16.06 -11.38
N ALA A 111 24.95 -15.42 -10.46
CA ALA A 111 25.00 -15.74 -9.04
C ALA A 111 23.97 -16.85 -8.72
N PRO A 112 24.40 -18.03 -8.24
CA PRO A 112 23.47 -19.08 -7.87
C PRO A 112 22.57 -18.60 -6.72
N VAL A 113 21.26 -18.76 -6.90
CA VAL A 113 20.25 -18.62 -5.84
C VAL A 113 20.67 -19.50 -4.66
N SER A 114 21.10 -18.89 -3.56
CA SER A 114 21.44 -19.63 -2.36
C SER A 114 20.17 -20.03 -1.63
N LYS A 115 19.98 -21.34 -1.54
CA LYS A 115 18.78 -22.04 -1.07
C LYS A 115 18.81 -22.34 0.43
N ALA A 116 19.85 -21.86 1.09
CA ALA A 116 20.03 -21.95 2.54
C ALA A 116 18.95 -21.11 3.25
N PRO A 117 18.20 -21.66 4.21
CA PRO A 117 17.30 -20.86 5.02
C PRO A 117 18.09 -19.94 5.97
N VAL A 118 17.61 -18.71 6.14
CA VAL A 118 18.05 -17.78 7.17
C VAL A 118 17.04 -17.82 8.30
N CYS A 119 17.50 -18.21 9.49
CA CYS A 119 16.68 -18.26 10.70
C CYS A 119 16.70 -16.90 11.41
N VAL A 120 15.51 -16.38 11.70
CA VAL A 120 15.30 -15.12 12.43
C VAL A 120 14.29 -15.34 13.55
N GLU A 121 14.59 -14.85 14.75
CA GLU A 121 13.65 -14.79 15.87
C GLU A 121 13.04 -13.39 15.95
N TYR A 122 11.76 -13.30 16.28
CA TYR A 122 11.10 -12.04 16.60
C TYR A 122 10.71 -12.00 18.07
N ASN A 123 10.81 -10.82 18.67
CA ASN A 123 10.38 -10.54 20.03
C ASN A 123 9.48 -9.31 20.04
N VAL A 124 8.37 -9.38 20.78
CA VAL A 124 7.41 -8.29 20.97
C VAL A 124 7.23 -8.04 22.45
N SER A 125 7.27 -6.77 22.86
CA SER A 125 7.23 -6.34 24.25
C SER A 125 6.42 -5.06 24.41
N PRO A 126 5.63 -4.89 25.49
CA PRO A 126 4.95 -3.62 25.76
C PRO A 126 5.93 -2.49 26.12
N GLY A 127 7.17 -2.82 26.50
CA GLY A 127 8.21 -1.85 26.83
C GLY A 127 9.46 -1.97 25.96
N LYS A 128 10.07 -0.85 25.59
CA LYS A 128 11.27 -0.78 24.73
C LYS A 128 12.49 -1.54 25.28
N GLY A 129 12.55 -1.76 26.60
CA GLY A 129 13.61 -2.54 27.26
C GLY A 129 13.47 -4.06 27.15
N PHE A 130 12.38 -4.58 26.57
CA PHE A 130 12.12 -6.03 26.46
C PHE A 130 12.13 -6.81 27.79
N ASN A 131 11.78 -6.13 28.90
CA ASN A 131 11.69 -6.75 30.24
C ASN A 131 10.53 -7.77 30.36
N GLN A 132 9.50 -7.63 29.53
CA GLN A 132 8.36 -8.54 29.46
C GLN A 132 8.09 -8.86 28.00
N ILE A 133 8.03 -10.13 27.64
CA ILE A 133 7.73 -10.55 26.27
C ILE A 133 6.24 -10.83 26.17
N ALA A 134 5.56 -10.11 25.28
CA ALA A 134 4.15 -10.32 24.94
C ALA A 134 3.99 -11.44 23.91
N ASP A 135 4.87 -11.48 22.91
CA ASP A 135 4.92 -12.56 21.92
C ASP A 135 6.35 -12.76 21.41
N ARG A 136 6.68 -13.97 20.99
CA ARG A 136 7.95 -14.32 20.36
C ARG A 136 7.81 -15.55 19.48
N GLY A 137 8.64 -15.64 18.46
CA GLY A 137 8.68 -16.82 17.62
C GLY A 137 9.90 -16.85 16.72
N THR A 138 10.02 -17.95 15.99
CA THR A 138 11.08 -18.19 15.02
C THR A 138 10.48 -18.26 13.63
N VAL A 139 11.11 -17.60 12.69
CA VAL A 139 10.70 -17.50 11.29
C VAL A 139 11.92 -17.72 10.39
N TYR A 140 11.67 -18.29 9.22
CA TYR A 140 12.71 -18.59 8.25
C TYR A 140 12.49 -17.77 6.98
N THR A 141 13.57 -17.34 6.36
CA THR A 141 13.55 -16.66 5.06
C THR A 141 14.61 -17.22 4.12
N SER A 142 14.54 -16.90 2.84
CA SER A 142 15.49 -17.35 1.82
C SER A 142 15.51 -16.40 0.63
N SER A 143 16.42 -16.64 -0.30
CA SER A 143 16.50 -15.89 -1.56
C SER A 143 15.24 -15.96 -2.44
N ASP A 144 14.40 -17.01 -2.34
CA ASP A 144 13.15 -17.11 -3.12
C ASP A 144 12.14 -16.03 -2.73
N ILE A 145 12.16 -15.56 -1.49
CA ILE A 145 11.36 -14.42 -1.01
C ILE A 145 12.23 -13.19 -0.73
N ASP A 146 13.40 -13.12 -1.39
CA ASP A 146 14.34 -12.02 -1.28
C ASP A 146 14.75 -11.70 0.16
N PHE A 147 14.89 -12.74 0.98
CA PHE A 147 15.25 -12.67 2.40
C PHE A 147 14.30 -11.83 3.25
N THR A 148 13.10 -11.56 2.75
CA THR A 148 12.07 -10.85 3.50
C THR A 148 11.44 -11.78 4.53
N VAL A 149 11.16 -11.23 5.70
CA VAL A 149 10.50 -11.92 6.82
C VAL A 149 9.17 -11.25 7.04
N LYS A 150 8.12 -12.05 7.15
CA LYS A 150 6.78 -11.60 7.52
C LYS A 150 6.21 -12.48 8.61
N VAL A 151 5.22 -11.94 9.31
CA VAL A 151 4.72 -12.49 10.55
C VAL A 151 3.14 -12.54 10.49
N ARG A 152 2.45 -13.70 10.25
CA ARG A 152 0.99 -14.13 10.27
C ARG A 152 0.62 -15.49 11.03
N GLU A 153 -0.51 -15.67 11.73
CA GLU A 153 -0.80 -16.77 12.70
C GLU A 153 -0.44 -18.25 12.33
N LYS A 154 -0.08 -19.03 13.36
CA LYS A 154 0.05 -20.50 13.36
C LYS A 154 -1.33 -21.16 13.38
N LEU A 155 -1.71 -21.88 12.33
CA LEU A 155 -2.89 -22.75 12.38
C LEU A 155 -2.63 -23.87 13.39
N LEU A 156 -3.43 -23.91 14.47
CA LEU A 156 -3.43 -25.01 15.45
C LEU A 156 -3.70 -26.33 14.72
N SER A 157 -2.69 -27.20 14.65
CA SER A 157 -2.90 -28.63 14.51
C SER A 157 -2.59 -29.28 15.85
N LEU A 158 -3.57 -30.04 16.37
CA LEU A 158 -3.46 -30.78 17.63
C LEU A 158 -2.18 -31.63 17.65
N ALA A 159 -1.43 -31.52 18.74
CA ALA A 159 -0.29 -32.38 19.06
C ALA A 159 -0.73 -33.85 19.21
N LEU A 160 0.05 -34.78 18.65
CA LEU A 160 0.15 -36.16 19.12
C LEU A 160 1.52 -36.77 18.74
N VAL A 161 2.30 -37.10 19.79
CA VAL A 161 3.41 -38.09 19.84
C VAL A 161 4.72 -37.68 19.12
N GLY A 162 5.95 -37.89 19.60
CA GLY A 162 6.55 -38.58 20.75
C GLY A 162 8.06 -38.74 20.44
N LYS A 163 8.94 -38.56 21.42
CA LYS A 163 10.41 -38.57 21.28
C LYS A 163 10.96 -39.79 20.51
N ALA A 164 11.78 -39.56 19.47
CA ALA A 164 13.15 -40.08 19.33
C ALA A 164 13.75 -39.79 17.92
N GLY A 165 14.78 -38.94 17.86
CA GLY A 165 15.96 -39.09 16.99
C GLY A 165 15.85 -38.64 15.53
N CYS A 166 16.66 -37.63 15.19
CA CYS A 166 16.87 -36.98 13.87
C CYS A 166 15.77 -35.97 13.49
N ASP A 167 15.78 -34.86 14.22
CA ASP A 167 14.87 -33.72 14.17
C ASP A 167 15.37 -32.61 13.21
N ALA A 168 14.54 -32.26 12.19
CA ALA A 168 14.37 -30.96 11.49
C ALA A 168 13.47 -31.22 10.25
N GLU A 169 12.39 -30.49 9.90
CA GLU A 169 11.90 -29.15 10.23
C GLU A 169 10.36 -29.10 10.32
N PRO A 170 9.79 -28.15 11.08
CA PRO A 170 8.39 -27.73 10.96
C PRO A 170 8.18 -26.86 9.72
N ASP A 171 7.29 -27.31 8.82
CA ASP A 171 6.52 -26.55 7.82
C ASP A 171 7.10 -25.17 7.38
N SER A 172 8.20 -25.16 6.64
CA SER A 172 8.99 -23.95 6.35
C SER A 172 8.50 -23.12 5.15
N THR A 173 7.21 -23.11 4.78
CA THR A 173 6.76 -22.29 3.62
C THR A 173 5.43 -21.53 3.75
N SER A 174 4.87 -21.43 4.96
CA SER A 174 4.05 -20.26 5.31
C SER A 174 4.95 -19.25 6.02
N HIS A 175 5.70 -18.44 5.27
CA HIS A 175 6.67 -17.45 5.79
C HIS A 175 6.03 -16.20 6.40
N GLN A 176 4.80 -16.34 6.89
CA GLN A 176 4.11 -15.34 7.65
C GLN A 176 3.73 -16.03 8.97
N VAL A 177 4.37 -15.71 10.12
CA VAL A 177 4.02 -16.05 11.58
C VAL A 177 3.57 -14.85 12.49
N GLU A 178 2.33 -14.57 12.96
CA GLU A 178 1.84 -13.21 13.40
C GLU A 178 2.22 -12.90 14.82
N ALA A 179 2.58 -11.64 15.08
CA ALA A 179 2.64 -11.13 16.43
C ALA A 179 1.21 -11.11 16.95
N SER A 180 0.87 -12.09 17.79
CA SER A 180 -0.50 -12.39 18.20
C SER A 180 -0.65 -12.36 19.71
N HIS A 181 -1.85 -12.66 20.21
CA HIS A 181 -2.20 -12.59 21.64
C HIS A 181 -1.89 -11.22 22.28
N LEU A 182 -1.87 -10.18 21.44
CA LEU A 182 -1.66 -8.82 21.86
C LEU A 182 -2.96 -8.25 22.45
N LYS A 183 -2.83 -7.20 23.26
CA LYS A 183 -3.97 -6.47 23.79
C LYS A 183 -4.47 -5.47 22.74
N PRO A 184 -5.79 -5.25 22.65
CA PRO A 184 -6.37 -4.18 21.83
C PRO A 184 -5.81 -2.81 22.20
N PHE A 185 -5.73 -1.96 21.18
CA PHE A 185 -5.36 -0.54 21.27
C PHE A 185 -4.11 -0.27 22.11
N THR A 186 -3.08 -1.10 21.93
CA THR A 186 -1.86 -1.10 22.75
C THR A 186 -0.63 -0.91 21.88
N THR A 187 0.27 -0.04 22.32
CA THR A 187 1.58 0.15 21.69
C THR A 187 2.57 -0.91 22.18
N TYR A 188 3.21 -1.58 21.23
CA TYR A 188 4.26 -2.57 21.44
C TYR A 188 5.56 -2.14 20.76
N TYR A 189 6.66 -2.66 21.27
CA TYR A 189 7.99 -2.59 20.67
C TYR A 189 8.40 -3.97 20.19
N TYR A 190 9.04 -4.04 19.04
CA TYR A 190 9.48 -5.30 18.46
C TYR A 190 10.89 -5.22 17.91
N LYS A 191 11.58 -6.36 17.85
CA LYS A 191 12.88 -6.50 17.22
C LYS A 191 13.03 -7.91 16.64
N PHE A 192 13.91 -8.03 15.67
CA PHE A 192 14.32 -9.31 15.10
C PHE A 192 15.77 -9.61 15.50
N ASN A 193 16.09 -10.89 15.65
CA ASN A 193 17.41 -11.40 15.99
C ASN A 193 17.76 -12.55 15.04
N VAL A 194 18.99 -12.61 14.52
CA VAL A 194 19.44 -13.83 13.83
C VAL A 194 19.54 -14.95 14.86
N CYS A 195 18.93 -16.10 14.58
CA CYS A 195 18.83 -17.21 15.54
C CYS A 195 20.20 -17.60 16.10
N GLY A 196 20.25 -17.86 17.41
CA GLY A 196 21.49 -18.25 18.09
C GLY A 196 22.57 -17.16 18.16
N SER A 197 22.21 -15.89 17.92
CA SER A 197 23.16 -14.77 17.96
C SER A 197 22.59 -13.50 18.59
N GLU A 198 23.50 -12.58 18.94
CA GLU A 198 23.16 -11.23 19.41
C GLU A 198 22.89 -10.24 18.26
N LYS A 199 23.03 -10.66 16.99
CA LYS A 199 22.82 -9.77 15.84
C LYS A 199 21.34 -9.44 15.68
N SER A 200 20.99 -8.18 15.91
CA SER A 200 19.59 -7.73 15.96
C SER A 200 19.29 -6.61 14.98
N SER A 201 18.03 -6.55 14.53
CA SER A 201 17.48 -5.41 13.81
C SER A 201 17.42 -4.16 14.70
N PRO A 202 17.12 -2.97 14.14
CA PRO A 202 16.61 -1.85 14.93
C PRO A 202 15.37 -2.26 15.76
N ILE A 203 15.02 -1.45 16.76
CA ILE A 203 13.79 -1.64 17.54
C ILE A 203 12.67 -0.85 16.90
N GLY A 204 11.58 -1.51 16.54
CA GLY A 204 10.39 -0.90 15.95
C GLY A 204 9.27 -0.74 16.94
N ARG A 205 8.27 0.06 16.56
CA ARG A 205 7.05 0.29 17.31
C ARG A 205 5.85 -0.13 16.46
N ALA A 206 4.94 -0.88 17.06
CA ALA A 206 3.70 -1.31 16.46
C ALA A 206 2.53 -0.94 17.39
N LYS A 207 1.35 -0.66 16.84
CA LYS A 207 0.13 -0.40 17.61
C LYS A 207 -0.98 -1.30 17.11
N THR A 208 -1.62 -2.05 18.00
CA THR A 208 -2.81 -2.86 17.67
C THR A 208 -4.05 -1.99 17.55
N SER A 209 -5.04 -2.44 16.78
CA SER A 209 -6.30 -1.71 16.68
C SER A 209 -7.13 -1.88 17.97
N PRO A 210 -8.09 -1.00 18.28
CA PRO A 210 -9.18 -1.34 19.19
C PRO A 210 -10.03 -2.49 18.60
N THR A 211 -10.82 -3.15 19.44
CA THR A 211 -11.90 -4.04 18.97
C THR A 211 -13.00 -3.24 18.28
N GLU A 212 -13.91 -3.89 17.56
CA GLU A 212 -15.00 -3.22 16.83
C GLU A 212 -16.08 -2.60 17.74
N TYR A 213 -15.99 -2.79 19.05
CA TYR A 213 -16.95 -2.27 20.04
C TYR A 213 -16.30 -1.45 21.16
N ASP A 214 -14.97 -1.33 21.16
CA ASP A 214 -14.29 -0.47 22.12
C ASP A 214 -14.67 0.99 21.87
N GLU A 215 -14.85 1.73 22.96
CA GLU A 215 -15.03 3.18 22.93
C GLU A 215 -13.64 3.83 22.88
N VAL A 216 -13.38 4.59 21.82
CA VAL A 216 -12.09 5.26 21.60
C VAL A 216 -12.35 6.75 21.45
N THR A 217 -11.64 7.57 22.23
CA THR A 217 -11.82 9.02 22.24
C THR A 217 -11.55 9.64 20.87
N ASP A 218 -10.39 9.31 20.31
CA ASP A 218 -9.94 9.80 19.02
C ASP A 218 -8.95 8.84 18.36
N ILE A 219 -8.86 8.94 17.03
CA ILE A 219 -7.89 8.25 16.20
C ILE A 219 -7.29 9.25 15.22
N SER A 220 -5.97 9.29 15.14
CA SER A 220 -5.24 10.14 14.21
C SER A 220 -4.53 9.31 13.13
N LEU A 221 -4.72 9.68 11.87
CA LEU A 221 -4.16 9.02 10.69
C LEU A 221 -3.26 9.98 9.93
N ALA A 222 -2.06 9.55 9.54
CA ALA A 222 -1.30 10.24 8.49
C ALA A 222 -1.61 9.59 7.13
N VAL A 223 -1.93 10.39 6.12
CA VAL A 223 -2.30 9.90 4.79
C VAL A 223 -1.27 10.33 3.75
N TYR A 224 -0.77 9.36 2.99
CA TYR A 224 0.23 9.54 1.94
C TYR A 224 -0.18 8.87 0.63
N SER A 225 0.39 9.36 -0.47
CA SER A 225 0.45 8.69 -1.77
C SER A 225 1.59 9.28 -2.59
N CYS A 226 1.90 8.69 -3.75
CA CYS A 226 2.70 9.31 -4.81
C CYS A 226 4.12 9.72 -4.39
N SER A 227 4.90 8.74 -3.96
CA SER A 227 6.23 8.93 -3.36
C SER A 227 7.36 8.73 -4.36
N ASN A 228 7.40 9.49 -5.45
CA ASN A 228 8.46 9.28 -6.45
C ASN A 228 9.87 9.52 -5.89
N PHE A 229 10.67 8.46 -5.83
CA PHE A 229 12.04 8.46 -5.29
C PHE A 229 12.97 9.46 -5.95
N VAL A 230 12.93 9.60 -7.29
CA VAL A 230 13.87 10.49 -8.00
C VAL A 230 13.47 11.96 -7.89
N ASN A 231 12.21 12.24 -7.54
CA ASN A 231 11.70 13.60 -7.45
C ASN A 231 12.17 14.34 -6.20
N GLY A 232 12.43 13.67 -5.09
CA GLY A 232 12.87 14.31 -3.86
C GLY A 232 13.00 13.37 -2.68
N TYR A 233 13.51 13.90 -1.57
CA TYR A 233 13.59 13.26 -0.27
C TYR A 233 12.22 13.12 0.39
N PHE A 234 12.05 12.05 1.15
CA PHE A 234 10.79 11.66 1.79
C PHE A 234 10.54 12.37 3.12
N ASN A 235 10.84 13.68 3.17
CA ASN A 235 10.67 14.55 4.33
C ASN A 235 9.30 14.43 5.00
N ALA A 236 8.23 14.25 4.20
CA ALA A 236 6.85 14.10 4.68
C ALA A 236 6.65 12.87 5.59
N TYR A 237 7.33 11.76 5.32
CA TYR A 237 7.29 10.55 6.15
C TYR A 237 8.04 10.76 7.46
N GLY A 238 9.19 11.42 7.39
CA GLY A 238 10.00 11.71 8.57
C GLY A 238 9.31 12.71 9.50
N ASN A 239 8.54 13.67 8.98
CA ASN A 239 7.90 14.70 9.80
C ASN A 239 6.85 14.14 10.74
N THR A 240 5.98 13.25 10.29
CA THR A 240 5.01 12.59 11.19
C THR A 240 5.72 11.73 12.22
N ALA A 241 6.77 11.00 11.81
CA ALA A 241 7.53 10.15 12.72
C ALA A 241 8.27 10.96 13.80
N ARG A 242 8.81 12.13 13.45
CA ARG A 242 9.44 13.06 14.39
C ARG A 242 8.45 13.75 15.31
N LYS A 243 7.26 14.09 14.81
CA LYS A 243 6.18 14.70 15.61
C LYS A 243 5.48 13.71 16.53
N ASP A 244 5.52 12.43 16.17
CA ASP A 244 4.78 11.36 16.83
C ASP A 244 3.28 11.68 16.97
N SER A 245 2.69 12.26 15.92
CA SER A 245 1.39 12.93 15.94
C SER A 245 0.20 12.02 15.59
N VAL A 246 0.43 10.78 15.17
CA VAL A 246 -0.61 9.89 14.61
C VAL A 246 -0.54 8.48 15.18
N ASP A 247 -1.65 7.76 15.13
CA ASP A 247 -1.76 6.36 15.55
C ASP A 247 -1.33 5.40 14.44
N TYR A 248 -1.79 5.67 13.22
CA TYR A 248 -1.58 4.82 12.05
C TYR A 248 -1.19 5.64 10.82
N VAL A 249 -0.50 4.99 9.89
CA VAL A 249 -0.20 5.53 8.56
C VAL A 249 -1.09 4.84 7.54
N VAL A 250 -1.75 5.61 6.68
CA VAL A 250 -2.49 5.12 5.52
C VAL A 250 -1.72 5.55 4.27
N HIS A 251 -1.45 4.59 3.38
CA HIS A 251 -0.81 4.87 2.10
C HIS A 251 -1.76 4.45 0.97
N LEU A 252 -2.16 5.40 0.13
CA LEU A 252 -3.25 5.22 -0.83
C LEU A 252 -2.81 4.78 -2.22
N GLY A 253 -1.51 4.69 -2.48
CA GLY A 253 -1.03 4.36 -3.81
C GLY A 253 0.30 4.99 -4.15
N ASP A 254 0.97 4.46 -5.16
CA ASP A 254 2.22 5.00 -5.71
C ASP A 254 3.35 5.04 -4.67
N TYR A 255 3.52 3.94 -3.92
CA TYR A 255 4.65 3.67 -3.04
C TYR A 255 5.91 3.43 -3.84
N ILE A 256 5.85 2.78 -5.00
CA ILE A 256 6.96 2.77 -5.98
C ILE A 256 6.49 3.29 -7.34
N TYR A 257 7.47 3.57 -8.19
CA TYR A 257 7.31 4.03 -9.56
C TYR A 257 8.06 2.99 -10.41
N GLU A 258 7.62 2.61 -11.60
CA GLU A 258 8.14 1.48 -12.43
C GLU A 258 9.16 1.92 -13.50
N LEU A 259 9.11 3.17 -13.97
CA LEU A 259 10.10 3.72 -14.89
C LEU A 259 11.46 3.94 -14.19
N GLY A 260 12.52 3.95 -15.00
CA GLY A 260 13.80 4.49 -14.57
C GLY A 260 13.74 6.02 -14.51
N GLY A 261 14.67 6.66 -13.80
CA GLY A 261 14.69 8.11 -13.69
C GLY A 261 16.01 8.63 -13.15
N ASP A 262 16.29 9.89 -13.45
CA ASP A 262 17.53 10.54 -13.04
C ASP A 262 17.30 11.55 -11.91
N GLY A 263 17.56 11.10 -10.68
CA GLY A 263 17.67 11.96 -9.50
C GLY A 263 19.12 12.16 -9.04
N SER A 264 20.11 11.90 -9.91
CA SER A 264 21.54 12.00 -9.57
C SER A 264 21.95 13.39 -9.09
N SER A 265 21.29 14.44 -9.61
CA SER A 265 21.48 15.84 -9.18
C SER A 265 21.21 16.08 -7.68
N ILE A 266 20.43 15.20 -7.04
CA ILE A 266 20.16 15.23 -5.59
C ILE A 266 20.67 13.96 -4.89
N GLY A 267 21.52 13.16 -5.53
CA GLY A 267 22.05 11.91 -4.97
C GLY A 267 21.04 10.76 -4.88
N ARG A 268 19.93 10.83 -5.63
CA ARG A 268 18.85 9.84 -5.61
C ARG A 268 18.77 9.06 -6.92
N LYS A 269 19.55 7.98 -7.02
CA LYS A 269 19.53 7.11 -8.20
C LYS A 269 18.59 5.91 -7.98
N ILE A 270 17.61 5.75 -8.86
CA ILE A 270 16.66 4.63 -8.81
C ILE A 270 17.23 3.39 -9.52
N TYR A 271 16.92 2.18 -9.08
CA TYR A 271 17.34 0.97 -9.79
C TYR A 271 16.19 -0.02 -10.01
N PRO A 272 16.20 -0.78 -11.12
CA PRO A 272 17.09 -0.58 -12.27
C PRO A 272 16.77 0.75 -12.99
N GLN A 273 17.70 1.28 -13.79
CA GLN A 273 17.54 2.53 -14.56
C GLN A 273 16.73 2.30 -15.86
N LYS A 274 15.61 1.57 -15.75
CA LYS A 274 14.69 1.23 -16.84
C LYS A 274 13.31 0.91 -16.27
N THR A 275 12.34 0.79 -17.16
CA THR A 275 11.02 0.22 -16.85
C THR A 275 11.16 -1.22 -16.35
N ILE A 276 10.46 -1.55 -15.27
CA ILE A 276 10.50 -2.86 -14.61
C ILE A 276 9.35 -3.78 -15.08
N TYR A 277 9.66 -5.06 -15.28
CA TYR A 277 8.74 -6.09 -15.79
C TYR A 277 8.86 -7.41 -15.02
N THR A 278 10.08 -7.80 -14.66
CA THR A 278 10.36 -9.06 -13.97
C THR A 278 10.26 -8.91 -12.46
N LEU A 279 10.00 -10.02 -11.76
CA LEU A 279 9.96 -10.04 -10.29
C LEU A 279 11.24 -9.46 -9.66
N TYR A 280 12.40 -9.79 -10.25
CA TYR A 280 13.69 -9.26 -9.81
C TYR A 280 13.76 -7.73 -9.89
N GLU A 281 13.25 -7.16 -10.98
CA GLU A 281 13.26 -5.72 -11.18
C GLU A 281 12.31 -4.99 -10.22
N TYR A 282 11.13 -5.56 -9.92
CA TYR A 282 10.24 -5.04 -8.87
C TYR A 282 10.88 -5.10 -7.48
N ARG A 283 11.55 -6.20 -7.13
CA ARG A 283 12.32 -6.30 -5.88
C ARG A 283 13.40 -5.25 -5.80
N LYS A 284 14.19 -5.06 -6.87
CA LYS A 284 15.24 -4.03 -6.94
C LYS A 284 14.69 -2.63 -6.82
N ARG A 285 13.49 -2.40 -7.37
CA ARG A 285 12.78 -1.13 -7.22
C ARG A 285 12.35 -0.88 -5.78
N HIS A 286 11.70 -1.83 -5.12
CA HIS A 286 11.33 -1.73 -3.71
C HIS A 286 12.55 -1.55 -2.81
N ALA A 287 13.62 -2.32 -3.03
CA ALA A 287 14.88 -2.22 -2.31
C ALA A 287 15.44 -0.80 -2.39
N THR A 288 15.54 -0.25 -3.61
CA THR A 288 16.02 1.12 -3.81
C THR A 288 15.10 2.12 -3.10
N HIS A 289 13.79 1.95 -3.20
CA HIS A 289 12.83 2.85 -2.58
C HIS A 289 13.00 2.89 -1.05
N LYS A 290 13.19 1.72 -0.44
CA LYS A 290 13.41 1.53 1.00
C LYS A 290 14.84 1.78 1.47
N THR A 291 15.65 2.54 0.73
CA THR A 291 16.91 3.10 1.26
C THR A 291 16.75 4.52 1.82
N ASP A 292 15.57 5.13 1.67
CA ASP A 292 15.31 6.46 2.24
C ASP A 292 15.16 6.39 3.77
N GLU A 293 15.91 7.21 4.48
CA GLU A 293 15.96 7.17 5.95
C GLU A 293 14.66 7.67 6.59
N ASP A 294 13.97 8.65 5.99
CA ASP A 294 12.71 9.16 6.54
C ASP A 294 11.57 8.17 6.33
N LEU A 295 11.62 7.40 5.24
CA LEU A 295 10.71 6.29 5.01
C LEU A 295 10.98 5.12 5.96
N LEU A 296 12.25 4.75 6.16
CA LEU A 296 12.65 3.73 7.14
C LEU A 296 12.23 4.13 8.56
N LEU A 297 12.42 5.41 8.92
CA LEU A 297 11.99 5.94 10.20
C LEU A 297 10.47 5.84 10.38
N SER A 298 9.69 6.17 9.36
CA SER A 298 8.22 6.09 9.42
C SER A 298 7.73 4.63 9.52
N HIS A 299 8.34 3.70 8.78
CA HIS A 299 8.08 2.25 8.90
C HIS A 299 8.46 1.69 10.28
N GLN A 300 9.56 2.16 10.85
CA GLN A 300 10.00 1.76 12.18
C GLN A 300 9.08 2.30 13.29
N THR A 301 8.42 3.44 13.06
CA THR A 301 7.71 4.20 14.09
C THR A 301 6.20 3.93 14.13
N PHE A 302 5.58 3.69 12.98
CA PHE A 302 4.12 3.54 12.88
C PHE A 302 3.72 2.21 12.27
N THR A 303 2.47 1.82 12.54
CA THR A 303 1.83 0.70 11.86
C THR A 303 1.10 1.19 10.62
N TRP A 304 1.45 0.62 9.47
CA TRP A 304 0.99 1.06 8.16
C TRP A 304 -0.22 0.25 7.65
N ILE A 305 -1.11 0.93 6.94
CA ILE A 305 -2.26 0.37 6.23
C ILE A 305 -2.17 0.80 4.77
N PRO A 306 -1.33 0.14 3.95
CA PRO A 306 -1.10 0.55 2.57
C PRO A 306 -2.05 -0.15 1.59
N VAL A 307 -2.33 0.50 0.48
CA VAL A 307 -2.92 -0.11 -0.72
C VAL A 307 -2.13 0.34 -1.94
N TRP A 308 -2.16 -0.47 -3.00
CA TRP A 308 -1.50 -0.13 -4.26
C TRP A 308 -2.36 0.77 -5.13
N ASP A 309 -1.73 1.35 -6.14
CA ASP A 309 -2.32 2.17 -7.19
C ASP A 309 -1.63 1.94 -8.56
N ASP A 310 -2.26 2.40 -9.64
CA ASP A 310 -1.62 2.66 -10.91
C ASP A 310 -1.42 4.16 -11.05
N HIS A 311 -0.33 4.56 -11.70
CA HIS A 311 0.05 5.96 -11.70
C HIS A 311 -0.37 6.63 -13.01
N GLY A 312 -1.31 7.56 -12.93
CA GLY A 312 -1.52 8.58 -13.96
C GLY A 312 -1.13 9.97 -13.42
N SER A 313 -0.32 10.73 -14.15
CA SER A 313 -0.26 12.18 -13.92
C SER A 313 -1.27 12.85 -14.85
N SER A 314 -2.46 13.22 -14.35
CA SER A 314 -3.43 13.99 -15.15
C SER A 314 -3.09 15.49 -15.28
N ILE A 315 -2.03 15.99 -14.62
CA ILE A 315 -1.70 17.42 -14.66
C ILE A 315 -0.88 17.80 -15.91
N PHE A 316 -1.59 18.20 -16.96
CA PHE A 316 -1.06 18.91 -18.12
C PHE A 316 -0.84 20.39 -17.77
N THR A 317 0.38 20.79 -17.39
CA THR A 317 0.73 22.22 -17.32
C THR A 317 1.28 22.70 -18.67
N MET A 318 0.38 23.09 -19.58
CA MET A 318 0.76 23.91 -20.74
C MET A 318 1.17 25.31 -20.27
N THR A 319 2.45 25.60 -20.09
CA THR A 319 2.89 27.01 -20.09
C THR A 319 4.18 27.29 -20.85
N THR A 320 4.97 26.30 -21.29
CA THR A 320 6.10 26.59 -22.19
C THR A 320 6.40 25.40 -23.10
N MET A 321 6.61 25.66 -24.39
CA MET A 321 7.11 24.69 -25.37
C MET A 321 8.56 24.30 -25.03
N VAL A 322 8.73 23.46 -24.02
CA VAL A 322 9.97 22.73 -23.75
C VAL A 322 9.56 21.26 -23.70
N SER A 323 10.28 20.41 -24.44
CA SER A 323 10.01 18.97 -24.58
C SER A 323 9.48 18.35 -23.28
N PHE A 324 8.19 17.99 -23.28
CA PHE A 324 7.58 17.23 -22.20
C PHE A 324 7.94 15.77 -22.40
N SER A 325 8.79 15.25 -21.52
CA SER A 325 8.93 13.80 -21.36
C SER A 325 7.62 13.29 -20.78
N LEU A 326 6.83 12.58 -21.58
CA LEU A 326 5.70 11.78 -21.13
C LEU A 326 6.25 10.65 -20.24
N THR A 327 6.39 10.90 -18.96
CA THR A 327 6.79 9.89 -17.99
C THR A 327 5.63 9.66 -17.03
N SER A 328 4.87 8.61 -17.31
CA SER A 328 3.87 8.01 -16.42
C SER A 328 4.56 6.89 -15.64
N TRP A 329 4.40 6.80 -14.31
CA TRP A 329 5.18 5.87 -13.49
C TRP A 329 4.46 5.07 -12.38
N PRO A 330 3.79 3.95 -12.71
CA PRO A 330 3.00 3.05 -11.84
C PRO A 330 3.76 2.22 -10.79
N GLU A 331 2.98 1.63 -9.85
CA GLU A 331 3.47 0.57 -8.96
C GLU A 331 3.43 -0.83 -9.58
N VAL A 332 2.40 -1.11 -10.39
CA VAL A 332 2.24 -2.37 -11.14
C VAL A 332 2.44 -2.11 -12.62
N ALA A 333 1.54 -1.38 -13.27
CA ALA A 333 1.69 -0.87 -14.62
C ALA A 333 0.71 0.32 -14.83
N ASP A 334 0.99 1.17 -15.80
CA ASP A 334 0.37 2.49 -15.94
C ASP A 334 -1.07 2.33 -16.43
N ASN A 335 -2.03 2.98 -15.77
CA ASN A 335 -3.46 2.84 -16.03
C ASN A 335 -3.88 1.37 -16.30
N THR A 336 -3.63 0.52 -15.31
CA THR A 336 -3.98 -0.90 -15.35
C THR A 336 -5.48 -1.10 -15.21
N TYR A 337 -5.97 -2.10 -15.91
CA TYR A 337 -7.31 -2.66 -15.76
C TYR A 337 -7.21 -4.19 -15.72
N ARG A 338 -8.35 -4.89 -15.69
CA ARG A 338 -8.36 -6.36 -15.61
C ARG A 338 -7.45 -7.00 -16.67
N ASP A 339 -7.58 -6.58 -17.92
CA ASP A 339 -7.02 -7.30 -19.08
C ASP A 339 -5.77 -6.64 -19.69
N GLY A 340 -5.26 -5.53 -19.12
CA GLY A 340 -4.09 -4.82 -19.68
C GLY A 340 -3.69 -3.55 -18.91
N SER A 341 -2.79 -2.77 -19.51
CA SER A 341 -2.36 -1.44 -19.06
C SER A 341 -2.15 -0.50 -20.26
N SER A 342 -1.87 0.79 -20.04
CA SER A 342 -1.70 1.80 -21.11
C SER A 342 -0.64 1.42 -22.15
N LEU A 343 0.50 0.89 -21.68
CA LEU A 343 1.64 0.48 -22.51
C LEU A 343 1.63 -1.02 -22.84
N LEU A 344 1.08 -1.87 -21.97
CA LEU A 344 0.95 -3.32 -22.17
C LEU A 344 -0.51 -3.70 -22.50
N ARG A 345 -0.94 -3.38 -23.73
CA ARG A 345 -2.35 -3.45 -24.18
C ARG A 345 -2.83 -4.85 -24.60
N ASN A 346 -2.18 -5.91 -24.14
CA ASN A 346 -2.52 -7.30 -24.48
C ASN A 346 -2.60 -7.57 -26.01
N ILE A 347 -1.77 -6.87 -26.79
CA ILE A 347 -1.59 -7.08 -28.23
C ILE A 347 -0.17 -7.55 -28.52
N GLU A 348 0.03 -8.33 -29.59
CA GLU A 348 1.34 -8.86 -29.99
C GLU A 348 2.44 -7.79 -29.99
N GLY A 349 2.16 -6.63 -30.59
CA GLY A 349 3.10 -5.51 -30.62
C GLY A 349 3.51 -4.99 -29.24
N SER A 350 2.58 -4.93 -28.28
CA SER A 350 2.91 -4.49 -26.90
C SER A 350 3.76 -5.52 -26.17
N PHE A 351 3.53 -6.82 -26.39
CA PHE A 351 4.38 -7.86 -25.80
C PHE A 351 5.81 -7.80 -26.31
N ILE A 352 6.00 -7.53 -27.60
CA ILE A 352 7.33 -7.42 -28.21
C ILE A 352 8.06 -6.19 -27.65
N VAL A 353 7.38 -5.05 -27.53
CA VAL A 353 7.96 -3.80 -27.02
C VAL A 353 8.34 -3.91 -25.53
N ASP A 354 7.55 -4.63 -24.74
CA ASP A 354 7.73 -4.77 -23.29
C ASP A 354 8.61 -5.98 -22.89
N GLY A 355 9.44 -6.46 -23.82
CA GLY A 355 10.45 -7.49 -23.53
C GLY A 355 9.89 -8.92 -23.41
N GLY A 356 8.71 -9.19 -23.97
CA GLY A 356 8.11 -10.52 -24.06
C GLY A 356 7.38 -10.98 -22.79
N VAL A 357 7.23 -10.11 -21.78
CA VAL A 357 6.49 -10.42 -20.55
C VAL A 357 5.00 -10.17 -20.76
N SER A 358 4.16 -11.15 -20.44
CA SER A 358 2.70 -10.98 -20.57
C SER A 358 2.13 -10.03 -19.49
N VAL A 359 0.92 -9.49 -19.74
CA VAL A 359 0.17 -8.68 -18.75
C VAL A 359 0.06 -9.40 -17.42
N ASP A 360 -0.41 -10.64 -17.45
CA ASP A 360 -0.62 -11.46 -16.26
C ASP A 360 0.70 -11.73 -15.54
N GLN A 361 1.77 -12.01 -16.29
CA GLN A 361 3.08 -12.27 -15.68
C GLN A 361 3.63 -11.02 -14.99
N ARG A 362 3.54 -9.84 -15.64
CA ARG A 362 3.97 -8.56 -15.04
C ARG A 362 3.15 -8.22 -13.80
N LYS A 363 1.82 -8.36 -13.88
CA LYS A 363 0.90 -8.15 -12.76
C LYS A 363 1.25 -9.05 -11.58
N MET A 364 1.46 -10.35 -11.81
CA MET A 364 1.83 -11.30 -10.77
C MET A 364 3.23 -11.03 -10.18
N ASN A 365 4.19 -10.59 -10.99
CA ASN A 365 5.52 -10.18 -10.52
C ASN A 365 5.43 -8.98 -9.57
N ALA A 366 4.65 -7.96 -9.94
CA ALA A 366 4.47 -6.75 -9.14
C ALA A 366 3.74 -7.05 -7.82
N VAL A 367 2.61 -7.76 -7.89
CA VAL A 367 1.82 -8.14 -6.72
C VAL A 367 2.65 -8.99 -5.76
N ARG A 368 3.42 -9.96 -6.28
CA ARG A 368 4.33 -10.76 -5.45
C ARG A 368 5.37 -9.89 -4.75
N ALA A 369 6.04 -8.99 -5.47
CA ALA A 369 7.04 -8.10 -4.87
C ALA A 369 6.40 -7.18 -3.81
N TYR A 370 5.19 -6.67 -4.05
CA TYR A 370 4.46 -5.84 -3.09
C TYR A 370 4.14 -6.63 -1.80
N PHE A 371 3.67 -7.87 -1.93
CA PHE A 371 3.48 -8.79 -0.80
C PHE A 371 4.79 -9.28 -0.16
N GLU A 372 5.95 -9.12 -0.78
CA GLU A 372 7.24 -9.41 -0.13
C GLU A 372 7.73 -8.19 0.65
N TRP A 373 7.54 -6.99 0.12
CA TRP A 373 8.18 -5.76 0.61
C TRP A 373 7.31 -4.86 1.48
N MET A 374 5.98 -4.99 1.47
CA MET A 374 5.07 -4.16 2.27
C MET A 374 4.53 -4.90 3.50
N PRO A 375 4.32 -4.27 4.66
CA PRO A 375 3.86 -4.94 5.88
C PRO A 375 2.34 -5.23 5.86
N ILE A 376 1.87 -5.94 4.83
CA ILE A 376 0.45 -6.27 4.62
C ILE A 376 0.16 -7.75 4.81
N ARG A 377 -1.10 -8.03 5.18
CA ARG A 377 -1.70 -9.37 5.18
C ARG A 377 -2.13 -9.78 3.79
N GLN A 378 -1.94 -11.06 3.49
CA GLN A 378 -2.68 -11.69 2.42
C GLN A 378 -4.11 -11.97 2.90
N VAL A 379 -5.09 -11.32 2.28
CA VAL A 379 -6.49 -11.31 2.76
C VAL A 379 -7.15 -12.68 2.63
N ALA A 380 -6.89 -13.37 1.52
CA ALA A 380 -7.39 -14.72 1.27
C ALA A 380 -6.32 -15.54 0.55
N MET A 381 -6.12 -16.77 1.01
CA MET A 381 -5.04 -17.65 0.49
C MET A 381 -5.32 -18.19 -0.90
N ASP A 382 -6.60 -18.26 -1.27
CA ASP A 382 -7.09 -18.67 -2.57
C ASP A 382 -7.28 -17.49 -3.54
N ASP A 383 -7.06 -16.26 -3.07
CA ASP A 383 -7.24 -15.04 -3.86
C ASP A 383 -6.02 -14.11 -3.74
N ASN A 384 -5.00 -14.41 -4.55
CA ASN A 384 -3.70 -13.74 -4.50
C ASN A 384 -3.71 -12.27 -4.96
N LEU A 385 -4.78 -11.82 -5.63
CA LEU A 385 -4.91 -10.43 -6.08
C LEU A 385 -5.72 -9.57 -5.11
N ARG A 386 -6.38 -10.18 -4.11
CA ARG A 386 -7.23 -9.44 -3.18
C ARG A 386 -6.43 -8.67 -2.14
N ILE A 387 -6.53 -7.34 -2.16
CA ILE A 387 -5.93 -6.43 -1.16
C ILE A 387 -6.96 -5.61 -0.35
N TRP A 388 -8.18 -5.43 -0.87
CA TRP A 388 -9.18 -4.61 -0.21
C TRP A 388 -9.67 -5.25 1.10
N ARG A 389 -9.84 -4.41 2.11
CA ARG A 389 -10.05 -4.83 3.50
C ARG A 389 -10.68 -3.72 4.32
N ASN A 390 -11.29 -4.09 5.45
CA ASN A 390 -11.93 -3.15 6.39
C ASN A 390 -11.31 -3.31 7.78
N PHE A 391 -10.92 -2.20 8.39
CA PHE A 391 -10.48 -2.13 9.78
C PHE A 391 -11.56 -1.44 10.62
N LYS A 392 -12.19 -2.21 11.51
CA LYS A 392 -13.22 -1.73 12.42
C LYS A 392 -12.58 -1.20 13.69
N ILE A 393 -12.28 0.09 13.70
CA ILE A 393 -11.52 0.75 14.76
C ILE A 393 -12.52 1.32 15.78
N GLY A 394 -12.87 0.50 16.77
CA GLY A 394 -13.85 0.86 17.80
C GLY A 394 -15.27 0.97 17.23
N ASN A 395 -16.14 1.56 18.04
CA ASN A 395 -17.38 2.17 17.57
C ASN A 395 -17.15 3.55 16.90
N LEU A 396 -15.90 3.98 16.76
CA LEU A 396 -15.54 5.28 16.18
C LEU A 396 -15.54 5.24 14.66
N LEU A 397 -14.74 4.39 14.01
CA LEU A 397 -14.63 4.39 12.55
C LEU A 397 -14.42 3.01 11.93
N ASP A 398 -14.95 2.83 10.71
CA ASP A 398 -14.53 1.79 9.78
C ASP A 398 -13.58 2.41 8.75
N LEU A 399 -12.36 1.90 8.65
CA LEU A 399 -11.42 2.24 7.56
C LEU A 399 -11.53 1.18 6.47
N ILE A 400 -12.26 1.51 5.42
CA ILE A 400 -12.58 0.65 4.27
C ILE A 400 -11.60 0.96 3.14
N MET A 401 -10.59 0.12 2.96
CA MET A 401 -9.57 0.27 1.93
C MET A 401 -9.99 -0.47 0.66
N LEU A 402 -10.14 0.26 -0.45
CA LEU A 402 -10.55 -0.25 -1.76
C LEU A 402 -9.34 -0.60 -2.64
N ASP A 403 -9.53 -1.50 -3.59
CA ASP A 403 -8.71 -1.63 -4.79
C ASP A 403 -9.52 -1.11 -5.99
N THR A 404 -9.07 -0.03 -6.61
CA THR A 404 -9.73 0.52 -7.82
C THR A 404 -8.97 0.22 -9.11
N ARG A 405 -7.98 -0.67 -9.07
CA ARG A 405 -7.00 -0.87 -10.15
C ARG A 405 -6.95 -2.30 -10.68
N HIS A 406 -6.38 -3.22 -9.93
CA HIS A 406 -5.80 -4.43 -10.53
C HIS A 406 -6.74 -5.62 -10.59
N TYR A 407 -7.69 -5.70 -9.65
CA TYR A 407 -8.51 -6.88 -9.47
C TYR A 407 -9.45 -7.15 -10.65
N ASP A 408 -10.39 -6.25 -10.90
CA ASP A 408 -11.45 -6.46 -11.89
C ASP A 408 -12.00 -5.13 -12.45
N ARG A 409 -11.14 -4.11 -12.48
CA ARG A 409 -11.46 -2.80 -13.08
C ARG A 409 -11.73 -2.96 -14.57
N SER A 410 -12.80 -2.32 -15.06
CA SER A 410 -13.09 -2.23 -16.50
C SER A 410 -12.01 -1.42 -17.23
N ILE A 411 -11.94 -1.52 -18.56
CA ILE A 411 -10.96 -0.80 -19.37
C ILE A 411 -10.92 0.70 -19.05
N THR A 412 -9.73 1.25 -18.86
CA THR A 412 -9.50 2.65 -18.49
C THR A 412 -8.86 3.45 -19.63
N ASP A 413 -8.40 4.68 -19.34
CA ASP A 413 -7.67 5.53 -20.27
C ASP A 413 -6.29 4.96 -20.61
N LEU A 414 -6.09 4.68 -21.89
CA LEU A 414 -4.84 4.19 -22.48
C LEU A 414 -4.17 5.29 -23.32
N TYR A 415 -4.55 6.56 -23.11
CA TYR A 415 -4.14 7.77 -23.85
C TYR A 415 -4.60 7.85 -25.31
N LEU A 416 -5.00 6.72 -25.89
CA LEU A 416 -5.46 6.58 -27.27
C LEU A 416 -6.98 6.37 -27.37
N ASN A 417 -7.62 5.99 -26.27
CA ASN A 417 -9.02 5.62 -26.21
C ASN A 417 -9.83 6.56 -25.29
N SER A 418 -9.29 7.68 -24.83
CA SER A 418 -9.98 8.57 -23.87
C SER A 418 -11.36 9.02 -24.40
N GLY A 419 -11.47 9.30 -25.70
CA GLY A 419 -12.75 9.61 -26.35
C GLY A 419 -13.77 8.46 -26.33
N TYR A 420 -13.30 7.21 -26.41
CA TYR A 420 -14.14 6.03 -26.24
C TYR A 420 -14.57 5.85 -24.78
N ILE A 421 -13.64 6.01 -23.82
CA ILE A 421 -13.98 5.93 -22.39
C ILE A 421 -15.05 6.96 -22.01
N ARG A 422 -14.98 8.19 -22.55
CA ARG A 422 -16.03 9.21 -22.35
C ARG A 422 -17.40 8.75 -22.84
N GLN A 423 -17.48 8.02 -23.95
CA GLN A 423 -18.76 7.54 -24.51
C GLN A 423 -19.38 6.44 -23.68
N ILE A 424 -18.55 5.59 -23.05
CA ILE A 424 -19.02 4.46 -22.25
C ILE A 424 -19.05 4.77 -20.75
N ALA A 425 -18.69 5.97 -20.29
CA ALA A 425 -18.56 6.30 -18.87
C ALA A 425 -19.82 6.01 -18.04
N ASP A 426 -21.01 6.12 -18.66
CA ASP A 426 -22.33 5.87 -18.07
C ASP A 426 -22.88 4.46 -18.34
N ASP A 427 -22.11 3.56 -18.99
CA ASP A 427 -22.51 2.18 -19.24
C ASP A 427 -22.75 1.43 -17.91
N ILE A 428 -23.90 0.77 -17.81
CA ILE A 428 -24.37 0.02 -16.65
C ILE A 428 -23.39 -1.08 -16.26
N GLY A 429 -22.76 -1.73 -17.24
CA GLY A 429 -21.84 -2.84 -17.02
C GLY A 429 -20.45 -2.42 -16.53
N ARG A 430 -20.09 -1.13 -16.58
CA ARG A 430 -18.77 -0.67 -16.16
C ARG A 430 -18.65 -0.63 -14.64
N SER A 431 -17.47 -1.05 -14.19
CA SER A 431 -17.11 -1.10 -12.78
C SER A 431 -15.64 -0.79 -12.60
N MET A 432 -15.34 -0.01 -11.56
CA MET A 432 -13.98 0.30 -11.13
C MET A 432 -13.44 -0.77 -10.17
N MET A 433 -14.32 -1.45 -9.43
CA MET A 433 -13.96 -2.42 -8.39
C MET A 433 -14.25 -3.88 -8.80
N GLY A 434 -15.11 -4.07 -9.80
CA GLY A 434 -15.72 -5.35 -10.14
C GLY A 434 -16.83 -5.77 -9.17
N PRO A 435 -17.70 -6.72 -9.57
CA PRO A 435 -18.88 -7.11 -8.80
C PRO A 435 -18.56 -7.67 -7.41
N ARG A 436 -17.45 -8.42 -7.25
CA ARG A 436 -17.11 -9.05 -5.97
C ARG A 436 -16.74 -8.03 -4.90
N GLN A 437 -15.96 -7.01 -5.27
CA GLN A 437 -15.59 -5.94 -4.36
C GLN A 437 -16.74 -4.93 -4.19
N GLU A 438 -17.51 -4.61 -5.23
CA GLU A 438 -18.73 -3.79 -5.10
C GLU A 438 -19.67 -4.37 -4.04
N TYR A 439 -20.01 -5.66 -4.15
CA TYR A 439 -20.87 -6.33 -3.18
C TYR A 439 -20.28 -6.24 -1.76
N TRP A 440 -19.00 -6.61 -1.61
CA TRP A 440 -18.31 -6.53 -0.31
C TRP A 440 -18.30 -5.11 0.27
N PHE A 441 -18.10 -4.09 -0.57
CA PHE A 441 -18.03 -2.70 -0.16
C PHE A 441 -19.39 -2.20 0.33
N TYR A 442 -20.44 -2.47 -0.43
CA TYR A 442 -21.81 -2.09 -0.07
C TYR A 442 -22.29 -2.81 1.19
N GLU A 443 -21.94 -4.10 1.36
CA GLU A 443 -22.19 -4.80 2.62
C GLU A 443 -21.38 -4.23 3.79
N SER A 444 -20.13 -3.82 3.55
CA SER A 444 -19.29 -3.20 4.60
C SER A 444 -19.87 -1.87 5.07
N LEU A 445 -20.35 -1.03 4.15
CA LEU A 445 -21.03 0.22 4.48
C LEU A 445 -22.30 -0.02 5.31
N LYS A 446 -23.17 -0.92 4.86
CA LYS A 446 -24.41 -1.29 5.56
C LYS A 446 -24.12 -1.91 6.93
N SER A 447 -23.13 -2.80 7.01
CA SER A 447 -22.73 -3.41 8.28
C SER A 447 -22.15 -2.40 9.26
N SER A 448 -21.35 -1.44 8.77
CA SER A 448 -20.83 -0.35 9.60
C SER A 448 -21.98 0.53 10.13
N ALA A 449 -22.94 0.89 9.26
CA ALA A 449 -24.12 1.67 9.62
C ALA A 449 -24.97 0.96 10.68
N LYS A 450 -25.23 -0.34 10.46
CA LYS A 450 -25.96 -1.19 11.41
C LYS A 450 -25.25 -1.33 12.77
N ARG A 451 -23.91 -1.37 12.77
CA ARG A 451 -23.10 -1.38 14.00
C ARG A 451 -23.04 -0.02 14.70
N GLN A 452 -23.57 1.04 14.06
CA GLN A 452 -23.53 2.42 14.56
C GLN A 452 -22.11 2.95 14.75
N ALA A 453 -21.17 2.52 13.89
CA ALA A 453 -19.87 3.19 13.83
C ALA A 453 -20.07 4.66 13.42
N THR A 454 -19.37 5.57 14.07
CA THR A 454 -19.58 7.02 13.86
C THR A 454 -19.18 7.43 12.45
N TRP A 455 -18.01 6.98 11.97
CA TRP A 455 -17.44 7.35 10.68
C TRP A 455 -17.18 6.14 9.78
N ARG A 456 -17.29 6.36 8.46
CA ARG A 456 -16.84 5.44 7.42
C ARG A 456 -15.77 6.16 6.60
N VAL A 457 -14.51 5.80 6.84
CA VAL A 457 -13.38 6.35 6.07
C VAL A 457 -13.08 5.39 4.93
N ILE A 458 -13.26 5.86 3.70
CA ILE A 458 -13.10 5.06 2.48
C ILE A 458 -11.77 5.46 1.84
N GLY A 459 -10.80 4.55 1.83
CA GLY A 459 -9.55 4.71 1.11
C GLY A 459 -9.73 4.32 -0.35
N SER A 460 -9.65 5.30 -1.24
CA SER A 460 -9.65 5.13 -2.70
C SER A 460 -8.31 5.59 -3.24
N GLN A 461 -7.85 4.99 -4.33
CA GLN A 461 -6.65 5.43 -5.03
C GLN A 461 -6.93 6.75 -5.75
N THR A 462 -8.01 6.79 -6.54
CA THR A 462 -8.41 7.94 -7.34
C THR A 462 -9.46 8.79 -6.64
N VAL A 463 -9.56 10.04 -7.09
CA VAL A 463 -10.55 11.01 -6.62
C VAL A 463 -11.97 10.51 -6.93
N PHE A 464 -12.80 10.45 -5.89
CA PHE A 464 -14.16 9.88 -5.92
C PHE A 464 -15.23 10.86 -6.43
N SER A 465 -15.08 12.14 -6.09
CA SER A 465 -16.00 13.19 -6.57
C SER A 465 -15.75 13.47 -8.05
N ARG A 466 -16.78 13.99 -8.73
CA ARG A 466 -16.60 14.51 -10.08
C ARG A 466 -15.63 15.67 -10.01
N VAL A 467 -14.54 15.64 -10.77
CA VAL A 467 -13.65 16.78 -10.89
C VAL A 467 -13.55 17.15 -12.35
N ASP A 468 -14.15 18.28 -12.71
CA ASP A 468 -13.98 18.82 -14.06
C ASP A 468 -12.64 19.55 -14.16
N GLU A 469 -11.56 18.76 -14.18
CA GLU A 469 -10.19 19.28 -14.18
C GLU A 469 -9.90 20.19 -15.40
N LEU A 470 -10.67 20.03 -16.50
CA LEU A 470 -10.31 20.51 -17.83
C LEU A 470 -11.47 21.02 -18.71
N GLY A 471 -12.71 21.08 -18.21
CA GLY A 471 -13.87 21.56 -18.98
C GLY A 471 -13.74 23.01 -19.44
N SER A 472 -12.93 23.79 -18.75
CA SER A 472 -12.66 25.20 -19.01
C SER A 472 -11.67 25.45 -20.17
N ILE A 473 -11.00 24.41 -20.69
CA ILE A 473 -10.15 24.45 -21.90
C ILE A 473 -10.55 23.44 -22.98
N GLY A 474 -11.70 22.76 -22.82
CA GLY A 474 -12.26 21.85 -23.84
C GLY A 474 -11.65 20.44 -23.86
N LEU A 475 -10.96 20.01 -22.80
CA LEU A 475 -10.33 18.68 -22.72
C LEU A 475 -11.08 17.66 -21.83
N GLY A 476 -12.04 18.09 -20.99
CA GLY A 476 -13.04 17.25 -20.29
C GLY A 476 -12.53 16.45 -19.06
N VAL A 477 -13.47 15.82 -18.33
CA VAL A 477 -13.26 15.03 -17.09
C VAL A 477 -12.09 14.02 -17.12
N ASN A 478 -11.48 13.73 -15.96
CA ASN A 478 -10.49 12.66 -15.80
C ASN A 478 -11.18 11.30 -15.96
N VAL A 479 -10.93 10.63 -17.09
CA VAL A 479 -11.58 9.35 -17.43
C VAL A 479 -10.91 8.13 -16.82
N ASP A 480 -9.75 8.33 -16.18
CA ASP A 480 -9.11 7.31 -15.36
C ASP A 480 -9.71 7.30 -13.94
N SER A 481 -10.13 8.45 -13.40
CA SER A 481 -10.80 8.51 -12.09
C SER A 481 -12.26 8.02 -12.13
N TRP A 482 -12.98 8.17 -11.01
CA TRP A 482 -14.39 7.77 -10.88
C TRP A 482 -15.32 8.42 -11.91
N ASP A 483 -14.92 9.54 -12.52
CA ASP A 483 -15.62 10.19 -13.63
C ASP A 483 -15.70 9.34 -14.92
N GLY A 484 -14.78 8.39 -15.12
CA GLY A 484 -14.85 7.39 -16.20
C GLY A 484 -15.73 6.17 -15.89
N TYR A 485 -16.30 6.11 -14.68
CA TYR A 485 -17.04 4.97 -14.13
C TYR A 485 -18.31 5.42 -13.41
N ARG A 486 -19.03 6.38 -14.01
CA ARG A 486 -20.19 7.07 -13.42
C ARG A 486 -21.30 6.12 -12.98
N SER A 487 -21.52 5.03 -13.71
CA SER A 487 -22.50 4.03 -13.31
C SER A 487 -22.14 3.37 -11.97
N ASN A 488 -20.86 3.04 -11.77
CA ASN A 488 -20.38 2.48 -10.50
C ASN A 488 -20.45 3.53 -9.38
N LEU A 489 -20.06 4.78 -9.66
CA LEU A 489 -20.22 5.91 -8.72
C LEU A 489 -21.68 6.06 -8.27
N ASN A 490 -22.61 6.08 -9.23
CA ASN A 490 -24.04 6.21 -8.95
C ASN A 490 -24.58 5.04 -8.12
N ARG A 491 -24.13 3.79 -8.36
CA ARG A 491 -24.50 2.64 -7.52
C ARG A 491 -24.01 2.80 -6.07
N THR A 492 -22.82 3.34 -5.89
CA THR A 492 -22.27 3.64 -4.56
C THR A 492 -23.08 4.72 -3.85
N LEU A 493 -23.33 5.87 -4.52
CA LEU A 493 -24.13 6.96 -3.97
C LEU A 493 -25.56 6.51 -3.65
N LYS A 494 -26.18 5.74 -4.56
CA LYS A 494 -27.50 5.14 -4.37
C LYS A 494 -27.52 4.23 -3.13
N THR A 495 -26.49 3.41 -2.94
CA THR A 495 -26.38 2.55 -1.74
C THR A 495 -26.34 3.37 -0.46
N LEU A 496 -25.56 4.46 -0.44
CA LEU A 496 -25.50 5.35 0.73
C LEU A 496 -26.85 6.01 1.00
N TYR A 497 -27.50 6.52 -0.05
CA TYR A 497 -28.80 7.21 0.05
C TYR A 497 -29.93 6.28 0.48
N GLU A 498 -30.15 5.16 -0.22
CA GLU A 498 -31.27 4.24 0.06
C GLU A 498 -31.17 3.56 1.43
N ASN A 499 -29.95 3.48 2.00
CA ASN A 499 -29.72 2.89 3.32
C ASN A 499 -29.48 3.95 4.41
N ASN A 500 -29.67 5.25 4.11
CA ASN A 500 -29.48 6.38 5.03
C ASN A 500 -28.10 6.34 5.75
N ILE A 501 -27.03 6.11 5.00
CA ILE A 501 -25.67 5.97 5.52
C ILE A 501 -24.95 7.31 5.46
N GLY A 502 -24.90 8.01 6.59
CA GLY A 502 -24.14 9.26 6.76
C GLY A 502 -22.69 9.08 7.23
N ASN A 503 -22.01 10.21 7.48
CA ASN A 503 -20.64 10.28 8.01
C ASN A 503 -19.60 9.49 7.21
N ASN A 504 -19.63 9.65 5.89
CA ASN A 504 -18.65 9.04 4.99
C ASN A 504 -17.57 10.07 4.64
N ILE A 505 -16.31 9.67 4.76
CA ILE A 505 -15.15 10.46 4.36
C ILE A 505 -14.39 9.63 3.33
N VAL A 506 -14.18 10.18 2.13
CA VAL A 506 -13.33 9.51 1.13
C VAL A 506 -11.97 10.19 1.13
N ILE A 507 -10.91 9.41 1.29
CA ILE A 507 -9.52 9.85 1.14
C ILE A 507 -8.96 9.27 -0.15
N ALA A 508 -8.25 10.11 -0.92
CA ALA A 508 -7.75 9.76 -2.26
C ALA A 508 -6.33 10.28 -2.53
N GLY A 509 -5.62 9.60 -3.44
CA GLY A 509 -4.30 9.94 -3.96
C GLY A 509 -4.32 10.31 -5.45
N ASP A 510 -3.38 9.73 -6.24
CA ASP A 510 -3.23 9.79 -7.71
C ASP A 510 -2.96 11.17 -8.33
N SER A 511 -3.82 12.15 -8.07
CA SER A 511 -3.85 13.48 -8.73
C SER A 511 -2.62 14.40 -8.53
N HIS A 512 -1.64 14.00 -7.72
CA HIS A 512 -0.45 14.80 -7.34
C HIS A 512 -0.76 16.19 -6.75
N ALA A 513 -1.96 16.31 -6.19
CA ALA A 513 -2.58 17.56 -5.79
C ALA A 513 -3.32 17.40 -4.47
N LYS A 514 -3.44 18.49 -3.72
CA LYS A 514 -4.27 18.50 -2.50
C LYS A 514 -5.62 19.08 -2.85
N TRP A 515 -6.67 18.30 -2.64
CA TRP A 515 -8.06 18.72 -2.88
C TRP A 515 -8.88 18.56 -1.60
N TYR A 516 -9.92 19.39 -1.49
CA TYR A 516 -10.95 19.21 -0.47
C TYR A 516 -12.32 19.51 -1.07
N LEU A 517 -13.23 18.53 -1.06
CA LEU A 517 -14.55 18.60 -1.71
C LEU A 517 -15.69 18.32 -0.71
N ASN A 518 -16.80 19.05 -0.84
CA ASN A 518 -18.08 18.76 -0.16
C ASN A 518 -18.76 17.55 -0.83
N SER A 519 -19.60 16.82 -0.08
CA SER A 519 -20.41 15.73 -0.61
C SER A 519 -21.58 16.25 -1.45
N LEU A 520 -21.89 15.56 -2.55
CA LEU A 520 -23.12 15.72 -3.33
C LEU A 520 -24.29 14.96 -2.70
N LEU A 521 -25.38 15.68 -2.44
CA LEU A 521 -26.74 15.15 -2.55
C LEU A 521 -27.63 16.01 -3.46
N ASP A 522 -27.15 17.14 -4.00
CA ASP A 522 -27.98 18.06 -4.79
C ASP A 522 -27.62 18.06 -6.28
N GLU A 523 -28.67 18.07 -7.11
CA GLU A 523 -28.64 18.08 -8.57
C GLU A 523 -27.90 19.29 -9.16
N TYR A 524 -27.24 19.03 -10.29
CA TYR A 524 -26.35 19.93 -11.01
C TYR A 524 -27.11 20.99 -11.83
N HIS A 525 -26.78 22.28 -11.65
CA HIS A 525 -27.17 23.37 -12.56
C HIS A 525 -25.94 24.06 -13.16
N ASN A 526 -25.86 24.07 -14.51
CA ASN A 526 -24.79 24.69 -15.31
C ASN A 526 -25.01 26.20 -15.53
N ASP A 527 -23.97 27.02 -15.38
CA ASP A 527 -23.87 28.35 -16.01
C ASP A 527 -22.41 28.63 -16.45
N PRO A 528 -22.12 28.89 -17.75
CA PRO A 528 -20.76 29.06 -18.22
C PRO A 528 -20.34 30.54 -18.32
N ALA A 529 -19.39 30.97 -17.48
CA ALA A 529 -18.64 32.21 -17.72
C ALA A 529 -17.15 32.10 -17.34
N ARG A 530 -16.28 32.63 -18.22
CA ARG A 530 -14.82 32.45 -18.34
C ARG A 530 -13.96 33.19 -17.29
N VAL A 531 -13.00 32.51 -16.61
CA VAL A 531 -11.73 33.08 -16.05
C VAL A 531 -10.65 31.97 -15.84
N ARG A 532 -9.35 32.20 -16.10
CA ARG A 532 -8.21 31.23 -15.98
C ARG A 532 -7.57 31.12 -14.56
N GLY A 533 -7.12 29.92 -14.13
CA GLY A 533 -6.28 29.65 -12.92
C GLY A 533 -6.85 28.58 -11.96
N THR A 534 -6.24 28.21 -10.81
CA THR A 534 -6.86 27.34 -9.77
C THR A 534 -8.20 27.90 -9.25
N SER A 535 -8.37 29.22 -9.37
CA SER A 535 -9.64 29.93 -9.19
C SER A 535 -10.74 29.48 -10.17
N MET A 536 -10.39 28.95 -11.34
CA MET A 536 -11.29 28.35 -12.36
C MET A 536 -11.84 27.00 -11.91
N LEU A 537 -11.03 26.14 -11.29
CA LEU A 537 -11.49 24.83 -10.77
C LEU A 537 -12.53 25.02 -9.66
N ILE A 538 -12.27 25.94 -8.72
CA ILE A 538 -13.21 26.26 -7.63
C ILE A 538 -14.44 27.03 -8.12
N ALA A 539 -14.29 27.89 -9.15
CA ALA A 539 -15.41 28.65 -9.69
C ALA A 539 -16.35 27.81 -10.57
N VAL A 540 -15.81 26.82 -11.29
CA VAL A 540 -16.59 25.93 -12.18
C VAL A 540 -17.20 24.78 -11.39
N GLN A 541 -16.63 24.42 -10.23
CA GLN A 541 -17.07 23.28 -9.44
C GLN A 541 -17.59 23.70 -8.06
N GLN A 542 -18.91 23.63 -7.86
CA GLN A 542 -19.54 24.02 -6.59
C GLN A 542 -18.98 23.25 -5.37
N GLU A 543 -18.57 22.00 -5.57
CA GLU A 543 -18.12 21.08 -4.51
C GLU A 543 -16.69 21.33 -4.06
N LEU A 544 -15.80 21.79 -4.94
CA LEU A 544 -14.38 21.96 -4.61
C LEU A 544 -14.21 23.19 -3.70
N GLN A 545 -13.81 22.95 -2.45
CA GLN A 545 -13.64 24.00 -1.44
C GLN A 545 -12.23 24.58 -1.43
N TRP A 546 -11.23 23.74 -1.71
CA TRP A 546 -9.82 24.13 -1.70
C TRP A 546 -8.96 23.23 -2.59
N SER A 547 -7.97 23.84 -3.25
CA SER A 547 -6.98 23.13 -4.06
C SER A 547 -5.59 23.75 -3.90
N GLU A 548 -4.56 22.92 -3.81
CA GLU A 548 -3.14 23.35 -3.85
C GLU A 548 -2.27 22.37 -4.63
N LEU A 549 -1.51 22.90 -5.60
CA LEU A 549 -0.79 22.13 -6.63
C LEU A 549 0.74 22.30 -6.58
N TYR A 550 1.22 23.33 -5.87
CA TYR A 550 2.63 23.72 -5.89
C TYR A 550 3.46 22.88 -4.91
N TYR A 551 3.02 22.78 -3.66
CA TYR A 551 3.78 22.08 -2.62
C TYR A 551 3.39 20.61 -2.50
N ARG A 552 4.40 19.74 -2.51
CA ARG A 552 4.26 18.35 -2.03
C ARG A 552 4.00 18.33 -0.53
N GLY A 553 3.53 17.21 -0.01
CA GLY A 553 3.28 17.04 1.42
C GLY A 553 2.28 15.92 1.68
N TYR A 554 1.55 16.06 2.77
CA TYR A 554 0.63 15.04 3.29
C TYR A 554 -0.47 15.73 4.09
N PHE A 555 -1.42 14.96 4.59
CA PHE A 555 -2.37 15.46 5.59
C PHE A 555 -2.53 14.49 6.75
N GLU A 556 -2.89 15.04 7.90
CA GLU A 556 -3.27 14.30 9.09
C GLU A 556 -4.78 14.41 9.27
N LEU A 557 -5.43 13.30 9.59
CA LEU A 557 -6.87 13.20 9.83
C LEU A 557 -7.09 12.73 11.27
N THR A 558 -7.63 13.59 12.13
CA THR A 558 -8.01 13.24 13.50
C THR A 558 -9.52 13.10 13.59
N LEU A 559 -10.01 11.92 13.95
CA LEU A 559 -11.43 11.61 14.08
C LEU A 559 -11.80 11.41 15.54
N SER A 560 -12.94 11.96 15.94
CA SER A 560 -13.59 11.76 17.23
C SER A 560 -15.08 11.48 17.00
N HIS A 561 -15.81 11.09 18.06
CA HIS A 561 -17.25 10.83 17.92
C HIS A 561 -18.09 12.04 17.47
N THR A 562 -17.58 13.26 17.64
CA THR A 562 -18.33 14.50 17.37
C THR A 562 -17.84 15.23 16.14
N ARG A 563 -16.59 15.02 15.73
CA ARG A 563 -16.00 15.70 14.57
C ARG A 563 -14.77 15.00 14.00
N THR A 564 -14.44 15.37 12.78
CA THR A 564 -13.19 15.03 12.11
C THR A 564 -12.44 16.31 11.72
N ASP A 565 -11.13 16.36 11.99
CA ASP A 565 -10.24 17.46 11.64
C ASP A 565 -9.18 16.98 10.64
N ALA A 566 -9.12 17.60 9.45
CA ALA A 566 -8.11 17.35 8.42
C ALA A 566 -7.11 18.51 8.36
N LYS A 567 -5.82 18.24 8.59
CA LYS A 567 -4.73 19.21 8.57
C LYS A 567 -3.76 18.92 7.43
N PHE A 568 -3.62 19.85 6.49
CA PHE A 568 -2.75 19.70 5.34
C PHE A 568 -1.39 20.36 5.57
N PHE A 569 -0.33 19.60 5.35
CA PHE A 569 1.06 20.05 5.49
C PHE A 569 1.74 20.13 4.12
N ALA A 570 2.60 21.13 3.94
CA ALA A 570 3.43 21.32 2.76
C ALA A 570 4.91 21.20 3.12
N ILE A 571 5.69 20.58 2.23
CA ILE A 571 7.15 20.53 2.32
C ILE A 571 7.72 21.60 1.39
N PRO A 572 8.42 22.63 1.92
CA PRO A 572 8.89 23.76 1.11
C PRO A 572 9.89 23.36 0.03
N ASP A 573 10.78 22.42 0.35
CA ASP A 573 11.80 21.91 -0.56
C ASP A 573 11.95 20.40 -0.35
N ILE A 574 11.64 19.63 -1.39
CA ILE A 574 11.82 18.17 -1.42
C ILE A 574 13.19 17.78 -1.98
N LYS A 575 13.95 18.71 -2.58
CA LYS A 575 15.28 18.42 -3.16
C LYS A 575 16.37 18.34 -2.10
N LYS A 576 16.07 18.75 -0.86
CA LYS A 576 16.95 18.64 0.30
C LYS A 576 16.25 17.91 1.44
N ARG A 577 17.02 17.17 2.23
CA ARG A 577 16.53 16.63 3.50
C ARG A 577 16.23 17.79 4.45
N SER A 578 15.01 17.85 4.95
CA SER A 578 14.57 18.95 5.80
C SER A 578 13.40 18.53 6.68
N PRO A 579 13.41 18.88 7.98
CA PRO A 579 12.26 18.69 8.85
C PRO A 579 11.21 19.80 8.69
N LEU A 580 11.46 20.80 7.83
CA LEU A 580 10.57 21.96 7.69
C LEU A 580 9.27 21.57 6.98
N GLU A 581 8.15 21.99 7.57
CA GLU A 581 6.83 21.93 6.95
C GLU A 581 6.03 23.21 7.21
N ILE A 582 5.07 23.47 6.34
CA ILE A 582 4.13 24.58 6.43
C ILE A 582 2.74 24.00 6.64
N SER A 583 2.03 24.45 7.67
CA SER A 583 0.60 24.17 7.84
C SER A 583 -0.19 24.99 6.82
N MET A 584 -0.83 24.33 5.86
CA MET A 584 -1.48 24.98 4.73
C MET A 584 -2.94 25.33 5.00
N ALA A 585 -3.70 24.33 5.43
CA ALA A 585 -5.14 24.43 5.60
C ALA A 585 -5.64 23.39 6.60
N ASN A 586 -6.64 23.78 7.38
CA ASN A 586 -7.32 22.92 8.35
C ASN A 586 -8.82 22.94 8.05
N PHE A 587 -9.43 21.77 8.01
CA PHE A 587 -10.86 21.61 7.77
C PHE A 587 -11.47 20.75 8.86
N THR A 588 -12.71 21.08 9.24
CA THR A 588 -13.46 20.35 10.26
C THR A 588 -14.80 19.90 9.69
N VAL A 589 -15.18 18.67 10.01
CA VAL A 589 -16.51 18.09 9.71
C VAL A 589 -17.15 17.67 11.02
N ILE A 590 -18.32 18.21 11.34
CA ILE A 590 -19.08 17.77 12.52
C ILE A 590 -19.89 16.53 12.16
N ALA A 591 -19.90 15.54 13.06
CA ALA A 591 -20.66 14.30 12.86
C ALA A 591 -22.15 14.61 12.71
N GLY A 592 -22.78 14.06 11.68
CA GLY A 592 -24.18 14.31 11.35
C GLY A 592 -24.43 15.57 10.52
N GLU A 593 -23.43 16.42 10.30
CA GLU A 593 -23.53 17.52 9.34
C GLU A 593 -23.11 17.07 7.94
N ASN A 594 -23.78 17.59 6.91
CA ASN A 594 -23.44 17.37 5.50
C ASN A 594 -22.52 18.46 4.93
N ARG A 595 -21.97 19.34 5.79
CA ARG A 595 -21.22 20.53 5.38
C ARG A 595 -19.86 20.61 6.03
N LEU A 596 -18.90 21.06 5.23
CA LEU A 596 -17.55 21.35 5.65
C LEU A 596 -17.46 22.73 6.32
N SER A 597 -16.82 22.79 7.49
CA SER A 597 -16.55 24.05 8.19
C SER A 597 -15.05 24.31 8.30
N ARG A 598 -14.60 25.54 8.04
CA ARG A 598 -13.21 25.95 8.28
C ARG A 598 -13.09 26.47 9.71
N THR A 599 -12.21 25.88 10.51
CA THR A 599 -11.90 26.40 11.84
C THR A 599 -10.91 27.58 11.70
N ASN A 600 -11.32 28.76 12.20
CA ASN A 600 -10.55 30.00 12.40
C ASN A 600 -9.09 30.00 11.94
N GLY A 601 -8.82 30.62 10.79
CA GLY A 601 -7.46 30.98 10.38
C GLY A 601 -7.36 31.33 8.91
N SER A 602 -6.96 32.57 8.60
CA SER A 602 -6.32 32.89 7.32
C SER A 602 -5.20 31.88 7.06
N PRO A 603 -4.93 31.48 5.80
CA PRO A 603 -3.78 30.63 5.51
C PRO A 603 -2.54 31.32 6.10
N SER A 604 -1.91 30.71 7.11
CA SER A 604 -0.67 31.22 7.68
C SER A 604 0.42 30.88 6.68
N THR A 605 0.55 31.69 5.66
CA THR A 605 1.63 31.54 4.69
C THR A 605 2.95 32.16 5.18
N ASN A 606 3.10 32.50 6.46
CA ASN A 606 4.23 33.30 6.94
C ASN A 606 4.53 34.52 6.04
N GLY A 607 3.49 35.11 5.44
CA GLY A 607 3.62 36.25 4.52
C GLY A 607 3.87 35.89 3.04
N GLN A 608 3.95 34.62 2.65
CA GLN A 608 4.10 34.17 1.26
C GLN A 608 2.76 33.70 0.68
N GLY A 609 1.88 34.63 0.27
CA GLY A 609 0.52 34.33 -0.22
C GLY A 609 0.38 33.06 -1.06
N VAL A 610 -0.82 32.46 -1.08
CA VAL A 610 -1.10 31.21 -1.81
C VAL A 610 -0.67 31.36 -3.28
N HIS A 611 0.48 30.80 -3.64
CA HIS A 611 1.15 31.15 -4.91
C HIS A 611 0.41 30.58 -6.12
N ASN A 612 -0.30 29.44 -5.97
CA ASN A 612 -1.06 28.76 -7.03
C ASN A 612 -2.30 27.99 -6.53
N GLY A 613 -2.81 28.27 -5.32
CA GLY A 613 -4.00 27.64 -4.76
C GLY A 613 -5.19 28.59 -4.75
N ALA A 614 -6.41 28.03 -4.74
CA ALA A 614 -7.64 28.81 -4.68
C ALA A 614 -8.47 28.42 -3.45
N LEU A 615 -9.31 29.36 -3.00
CA LEU A 615 -10.24 29.17 -1.90
C LEU A 615 -11.61 29.71 -2.32
N LYS A 616 -12.68 28.95 -2.08
CA LYS A 616 -14.04 29.48 -2.21
C LYS A 616 -14.28 30.51 -1.11
N LYS A 617 -14.63 31.75 -1.47
CA LYS A 617 -15.03 32.77 -0.49
C LYS A 617 -16.44 32.47 0.00
N TRP A 618 -16.61 32.39 1.31
CA TRP A 618 -17.93 32.43 1.94
C TRP A 618 -18.33 33.90 2.05
N GLU A 619 -19.39 34.32 1.37
CA GLU A 619 -20.17 35.45 1.89
C GLU A 619 -21.05 34.88 3.00
N ASP A 620 -20.87 35.42 4.21
CA ASP A 620 -21.75 35.15 5.35
C ASP A 620 -23.19 35.52 4.96
N SER A 621 -23.91 34.56 4.38
CA SER A 621 -25.35 34.66 4.18
C SER A 621 -26.00 33.46 4.84
N GLU A 622 -26.58 33.74 6.00
CA GLU A 622 -27.58 32.92 6.64
C GLU A 622 -28.58 32.42 5.59
N THR A 623 -28.54 31.13 5.28
CA THR A 623 -29.70 30.44 4.72
C THR A 623 -29.96 29.22 5.56
N ASN A 624 -30.69 29.46 6.66
CA ASN A 624 -31.58 28.46 7.21
C ASN A 624 -32.51 27.98 6.08
N CYS A 625 -32.46 26.70 5.72
CA CYS A 625 -33.68 25.94 5.46
C CYS A 625 -33.44 24.43 5.66
N PRO A 626 -34.31 23.75 6.43
CA PRO A 626 -34.26 22.32 6.66
C PRO A 626 -34.99 21.57 5.54
N VAL A 627 -34.38 20.52 4.97
CA VAL A 627 -35.03 19.22 4.64
C VAL A 627 -33.96 18.14 4.62
#